data_AF-A0A378WB74-F1
#
_entry.id   AF-A0A378WB74-F1
#
_cell.length_a   1.000
_cell.length_b   1.000
_cell.length_c   1.000
_cell.angle_alpha   90.00
_cell.angle_beta   90.00
_cell.angle_gamma   90.00
#
_symmetry.space_group_name_H-M   'P 1'
#
loop_
_entity.id
_entity.type
_entity.pdbx_description
1 polymer ?
#
loop_
_entity_poly.entity_id
_entity_poly.type
_entity_poly.pdbx_seq_one_letter_code
_entity_poly.pdbx_strand_id
1 'polypeptide(L)'
;MMNAGQSAHFSKNVTAAPEEAALMRREFTSWLSSNLTLDPTKASDVVLAVNEALANAAEFAYVDAPSPGVMGLRAEYDSDAAVLTVTVTDEGTWRISQTDHKNPARGRGIPLMRALTDRAVIESNHAGTEVRLQWDHIDQNCGSRTT
;
A
#
# COMPACT_ATOMS: atom_id res chain seq x y z
N MET A 1 17.43 -5.98 29.27
CA MET A 1 17.69 -5.65 27.87
C MET A 1 16.42 -5.97 27.11
N MET A 2 15.68 -4.96 26.63
CA MET A 2 14.46 -5.15 25.86
C MET A 2 14.85 -5.77 24.52
N ASN A 3 14.41 -7.00 24.29
CA ASN A 3 14.54 -7.65 23.00
C ASN A 3 13.58 -6.89 22.08
N ALA A 4 14.09 -6.00 21.23
CA ALA A 4 13.27 -5.36 20.20
C ALA A 4 12.71 -6.47 19.33
N GLY A 5 11.43 -6.81 19.55
CA GLY A 5 10.73 -7.82 18.79
C GLY A 5 10.88 -7.47 17.32
N GLN A 6 11.35 -8.42 16.52
CA GLN A 6 11.61 -8.21 15.12
C GLN A 6 10.27 -7.91 14.43
N SER A 7 10.00 -6.62 14.25
CA SER A 7 8.73 -6.14 13.72
C SER A 7 8.58 -6.57 12.27
N ALA A 8 7.43 -7.16 11.93
CA ALA A 8 7.16 -7.65 10.59
C ALA A 8 7.28 -6.50 9.58
N HIS A 9 8.05 -6.73 8.50
CA HIS A 9 8.16 -5.80 7.39
C HIS A 9 8.10 -6.50 6.04
N PHE A 10 7.69 -5.75 5.02
CA PHE A 10 7.69 -6.14 3.61
C PHE A 10 8.23 -4.96 2.80
N SER A 11 9.07 -5.22 1.79
CA SER A 11 9.54 -4.17 0.87
C SER A 11 9.78 -4.75 -0.50
N LYS A 12 9.26 -4.10 -1.54
CA LYS A 12 9.49 -4.48 -2.94
C LYS A 12 9.41 -3.28 -3.87
N ASN A 13 10.31 -3.23 -4.86
CA ASN A 13 10.27 -2.28 -5.96
C ASN A 13 10.12 -3.05 -7.28
N VAL A 14 9.28 -2.54 -8.17
CA VAL A 14 9.01 -3.13 -9.50
C VAL A 14 8.79 -2.03 -10.52
N THR A 15 8.79 -2.40 -11.80
CA THR A 15 8.32 -1.52 -12.87
C THR A 15 6.86 -1.15 -12.64
N ALA A 16 6.50 0.12 -12.80
CA ALA A 16 5.14 0.64 -12.64
C ALA A 16 4.22 0.20 -13.79
N ALA A 17 3.90 -1.09 -13.83
CA ALA A 17 3.04 -1.74 -14.81
C ALA A 17 1.91 -2.52 -14.12
N PRO A 18 0.71 -2.61 -14.74
CA PRO A 18 -0.44 -3.29 -14.12
C PRO A 18 -0.17 -4.75 -13.72
N GLU A 19 0.59 -5.50 -14.51
CA GLU A 19 0.95 -6.89 -14.23
C GLU A 19 1.86 -7.02 -13.00
N GLU A 20 2.80 -6.10 -12.83
CA GLU A 20 3.72 -6.04 -11.69
C GLU A 20 3.00 -5.59 -10.42
N ALA A 21 2.07 -4.63 -10.52
CA ALA A 21 1.17 -4.25 -9.42
C ALA A 21 0.38 -5.46 -8.92
N ALA A 22 -0.18 -6.25 -9.83
CA ALA A 22 -0.97 -7.43 -9.48
C ALA A 22 -0.12 -8.53 -8.81
N LEU A 23 1.13 -8.72 -9.26
CA LEU A 23 2.09 -9.63 -8.63
C LEU A 23 2.46 -9.16 -7.22
N MET A 24 2.86 -7.91 -7.07
CA MET A 24 3.22 -7.29 -5.80
C MET A 24 2.06 -7.35 -4.79
N ARG A 25 0.82 -7.10 -5.22
CA ARG A 25 -0.38 -7.25 -4.38
C ARG A 25 -0.53 -8.67 -3.84
N ARG A 26 -0.36 -9.69 -4.68
CA ARG A 26 -0.48 -11.10 -4.24
C ARG A 26 0.57 -11.45 -3.20
N GLU A 27 1.81 -11.00 -3.40
CA GLU A 27 2.90 -11.22 -2.45
C GLU A 27 2.65 -10.49 -1.14
N PHE A 28 2.18 -9.24 -1.20
CA PHE A 28 1.79 -8.49 -0.02
C PHE A 28 0.63 -9.15 0.74
N THR A 29 -0.42 -9.63 0.07
CA THR A 29 -1.52 -10.37 0.71
C THR A 29 -1.02 -11.63 1.40
N SER A 30 -0.12 -12.38 0.76
CA SER A 30 0.51 -13.57 1.36
C SER A 30 1.29 -13.22 2.62
N TRP A 31 2.12 -12.17 2.54
CA TRP A 31 2.88 -11.66 3.69
C TRP A 31 1.95 -11.21 4.82
N LEU A 32 0.88 -10.47 4.51
CA LEU A 32 -0.10 -9.96 5.48
C LEU A 32 -0.72 -11.12 6.27
N SER A 33 -1.19 -12.15 5.56
CA SER A 33 -1.81 -13.34 6.17
C SER A 33 -0.84 -14.20 6.98
N SER A 34 0.44 -14.18 6.63
CA SER A 34 1.46 -14.98 7.33
C SER A 34 1.97 -14.29 8.59
N ASN A 35 2.01 -12.97 8.62
CA ASN A 35 2.69 -12.20 9.66
C ASN A 35 1.75 -11.45 10.61
N LEU A 36 0.52 -11.16 10.21
CA LEU A 36 -0.45 -10.39 11.01
C LEU A 36 -1.75 -11.18 11.20
N THR A 37 -2.43 -10.90 12.30
CA THR A 37 -3.76 -11.43 12.62
C THR A 37 -4.77 -10.32 12.36
N LEU A 38 -5.56 -10.49 11.29
CA LEU A 38 -6.60 -9.56 10.88
C LEU A 38 -7.91 -10.30 10.72
N ASP A 39 -9.01 -9.65 11.09
CA ASP A 39 -10.31 -10.14 10.66
C ASP A 39 -10.45 -10.03 9.11
N PRO A 40 -11.32 -10.83 8.48
CA PRO A 40 -11.43 -10.86 7.02
C PRO A 40 -11.81 -9.53 6.38
N THR A 41 -12.61 -8.70 7.07
CA THR A 41 -13.01 -7.39 6.58
C THR A 41 -11.81 -6.47 6.56
N LYS A 42 -11.07 -6.37 7.67
CA LYS A 42 -9.88 -5.51 7.76
C LYS A 42 -8.77 -5.95 6.81
N ALA A 43 -8.54 -7.26 6.66
CA ALA A 43 -7.61 -7.78 5.66
C ALA A 43 -8.00 -7.36 4.22
N SER A 44 -9.30 -7.36 3.91
CA SER A 44 -9.81 -6.94 2.60
C SER A 44 -9.66 -5.44 2.39
N ASP A 45 -9.91 -4.63 3.42
CA ASP A 45 -9.75 -3.17 3.39
C ASP A 45 -8.29 -2.77 3.14
N VAL A 46 -7.35 -3.41 3.84
CA VAL A 46 -5.90 -3.20 3.64
C VAL A 46 -5.51 -3.53 2.21
N VAL A 47 -5.86 -4.72 1.71
CA VAL A 47 -5.49 -5.16 0.35
C VAL A 47 -6.11 -4.27 -0.71
N LEU A 48 -7.36 -3.84 -0.54
CA LEU A 48 -8.05 -2.97 -1.48
C LEU A 48 -7.42 -1.58 -1.51
N ALA A 49 -7.16 -0.95 -0.37
CA ALA A 49 -6.54 0.38 -0.33
C ALA A 49 -5.13 0.36 -0.94
N VAL A 50 -4.31 -0.66 -0.64
CA VAL A 50 -2.99 -0.84 -1.24
C VAL A 50 -3.10 -1.08 -2.74
N ASN A 51 -4.09 -1.84 -3.20
CA ASN A 51 -4.34 -2.05 -4.62
C ASN A 51 -4.66 -0.74 -5.34
N GLU A 52 -5.49 0.13 -4.76
CA GLU A 52 -5.80 1.44 -5.33
C GLU A 52 -4.55 2.32 -5.42
N ALA A 53 -3.67 2.29 -4.41
CA ALA A 53 -2.41 3.03 -4.44
C ALA A 53 -1.48 2.53 -5.56
N LEU A 54 -1.28 1.21 -5.68
CA LEU A 54 -0.44 0.59 -6.72
C LEU A 54 -0.99 0.82 -8.12
N ALA A 55 -2.32 0.70 -8.29
CA ALA A 55 -2.97 0.95 -9.57
C ALA A 55 -2.80 2.42 -9.99
N ASN A 56 -2.95 3.36 -9.05
CA ASN A 56 -2.72 4.77 -9.36
C ASN A 56 -1.27 5.05 -9.78
N ALA A 57 -0.28 4.45 -9.12
CA ALA A 57 1.12 4.59 -9.51
C ALA A 57 1.36 4.03 -10.92
N ALA A 58 0.88 2.83 -11.22
CA ALA A 58 1.04 2.19 -12.52
C ALA A 58 0.28 2.91 -13.66
N GLU A 59 -0.90 3.46 -13.39
CA GLU A 59 -1.72 4.13 -14.41
C GLU A 59 -1.34 5.59 -14.64
N PHE A 60 -0.94 6.32 -13.60
CA PHE A 60 -0.88 7.79 -13.65
C PHE A 60 0.49 8.40 -13.36
N ALA A 61 1.39 7.73 -12.65
CA ALA A 61 2.68 8.34 -12.28
C ALA A 61 3.59 8.60 -13.49
N TYR A 62 3.50 7.74 -14.51
CA TYR A 62 4.40 7.75 -15.67
C TYR A 62 3.67 8.01 -17.00
N VAL A 63 2.48 8.61 -16.97
CA VAL A 63 1.63 8.78 -18.17
C VAL A 63 2.27 9.60 -19.29
N ASP A 64 3.15 10.55 -18.95
CA ASP A 64 3.89 11.37 -19.92
C ASP A 64 5.34 10.90 -20.14
N ALA A 65 5.77 9.85 -19.44
CA ALA A 65 7.12 9.33 -19.56
C ALA A 65 7.23 8.43 -20.81
N PRO A 66 8.40 8.38 -21.47
CA PRO A 66 8.60 7.51 -22.63
C PRO A 66 8.55 6.01 -22.29
N SER A 67 8.70 5.67 -21.02
CA SER A 67 8.59 4.31 -20.48
C SER A 67 8.12 4.34 -19.02
N PRO A 68 7.49 3.26 -18.51
CA PRO A 68 7.18 3.14 -17.09
C PRO A 68 8.44 3.26 -16.23
N GLY A 69 8.34 3.97 -15.10
CA GLY A 69 9.40 4.03 -14.10
C GLY A 69 9.22 2.97 -13.01
N VAL A 70 9.71 3.26 -11.81
CA VAL A 70 9.70 2.35 -10.66
C VAL A 70 8.61 2.73 -9.68
N MET A 71 7.84 1.75 -9.21
CA MET A 71 7.00 1.89 -8.02
C MET A 71 7.48 0.97 -6.91
N GLY A 72 7.36 1.43 -5.67
CA GLY A 72 7.74 0.73 -4.47
C GLY A 72 6.54 0.50 -3.55
N LEU A 73 6.59 -0.60 -2.80
CA LEU A 73 5.69 -0.92 -1.70
C LEU A 73 6.53 -1.29 -0.49
N ARG A 74 6.33 -0.57 0.62
CA ARG A 74 6.87 -0.92 1.92
C ARG A 74 5.74 -1.09 2.92
N ALA A 75 5.79 -2.13 3.73
CA ALA A 75 4.92 -2.30 4.88
C ALA A 75 5.78 -2.50 6.14
N GLU A 76 5.43 -1.79 7.20
CA GLU A 76 6.08 -1.84 8.50
C GLU A 76 4.98 -1.96 9.56
N TYR A 77 5.04 -3.00 10.38
CA TYR A 77 4.16 -3.13 11.54
C TYR A 77 4.92 -2.71 12.80
N ASP A 78 4.32 -1.83 13.60
CA ASP A 78 4.79 -1.45 14.93
C ASP A 78 4.03 -2.23 16.00
N SER A 79 4.73 -3.12 16.73
CA SER A 79 4.13 -3.94 17.79
C SER A 79 3.76 -3.16 19.04
N ASP A 80 4.45 -2.07 19.32
CA ASP A 80 4.22 -1.28 20.53
C ASP A 80 2.99 -0.38 20.35
N ALA A 81 2.80 0.14 19.12
CA ALA A 81 1.64 0.95 18.76
C ALA A 81 0.45 0.13 18.22
N ALA A 82 0.66 -1.14 17.86
CA ALA A 82 -0.32 -1.97 17.13
C ALA A 82 -0.76 -1.32 15.81
N VAL A 83 0.19 -0.75 15.06
CA VAL A 83 -0.06 0.00 13.82
C VAL A 83 0.63 -0.66 12.64
N LEU A 84 -0.13 -0.92 11.57
CA LEU A 84 0.43 -1.24 10.26
C LEU A 84 0.54 0.05 9.43
N THR A 85 1.76 0.39 9.00
CA THR A 85 2.01 1.46 8.02
C THR A 85 2.40 0.84 6.69
N VAL A 86 1.69 1.22 5.64
CA VAL A 86 2.02 0.83 4.26
C VAL A 86 2.30 2.09 3.45
N THR A 87 3.46 2.13 2.81
CA THR A 87 3.93 3.22 1.97
C THR A 87 4.09 2.74 0.54
N VAL A 88 3.38 3.38 -0.39
CA VAL A 88 3.56 3.22 -1.83
C VAL A 88 4.30 4.44 -2.37
N THR A 89 5.37 4.21 -3.13
CA THR A 89 6.18 5.29 -3.70
C THR A 89 6.28 5.15 -5.21
N ASP A 90 6.34 6.27 -5.91
CA ASP A 90 6.81 6.34 -7.29
C ASP A 90 7.72 7.57 -7.47
N GLU A 91 8.54 7.54 -8.52
CA GLU A 91 9.42 8.65 -8.93
C GLU A 91 8.78 9.49 -10.06
N GLY A 92 7.49 9.29 -10.31
CA GLY A 92 6.75 9.91 -11.39
C GLY A 92 6.05 11.20 -10.95
N THR A 93 5.20 11.73 -11.84
CA THR A 93 4.29 12.82 -11.49
C THR A 93 2.88 12.25 -11.37
N TRP A 94 2.45 12.03 -10.14
CA TRP A 94 1.10 11.54 -9.86
C TRP A 94 0.05 12.56 -10.32
N ARG A 95 -0.64 12.22 -11.41
CA ARG A 95 -1.76 13.02 -11.88
C ARG A 95 -3.06 12.51 -11.27
N ILE A 96 -3.65 13.35 -10.42
CA ILE A 96 -5.06 13.20 -10.08
C ILE A 96 -5.83 13.50 -11.37
N SER A 97 -6.52 12.50 -11.92
CA SER A 97 -7.46 12.73 -13.02
C SER A 97 -8.56 13.67 -12.51
N GLN A 98 -8.39 14.98 -12.70
CA GLN A 98 -9.40 15.97 -12.32
C GLN A 98 -10.61 15.93 -13.25
N THR A 99 -10.55 15.19 -14.35
CA THR A 99 -11.61 15.20 -15.36
C THR A 99 -11.63 13.89 -16.13
N ASP A 100 -12.41 12.91 -15.66
CA ASP A 100 -12.96 11.91 -16.56
C ASP A 100 -14.41 11.57 -16.16
N HIS A 101 -15.28 12.58 -16.24
CA HIS A 101 -16.73 12.45 -16.03
C HIS A 101 -17.40 11.43 -16.98
N LYS A 102 -16.65 10.82 -17.90
CA LYS A 102 -17.12 9.81 -18.86
C LYS A 102 -17.08 8.39 -18.32
N ASN A 103 -16.31 8.11 -17.27
CA ASN A 103 -16.30 6.80 -16.63
C ASN A 103 -16.59 6.94 -15.12
N PRO A 104 -17.82 6.64 -14.65
CA PRO A 104 -18.16 6.74 -13.24
C PRO A 104 -17.38 5.78 -12.32
N ALA A 105 -16.63 4.81 -12.88
CA ALA A 105 -15.70 3.97 -12.13
C ALA A 105 -14.32 4.60 -11.91
N ARG A 106 -13.93 5.63 -12.69
CA ARG A 106 -12.65 6.32 -12.55
C ARG A 106 -12.72 7.44 -11.50
N GLY A 107 -11.60 7.71 -10.84
CA GLY A 107 -11.49 8.76 -9.82
C GLY A 107 -11.93 8.36 -8.40
N ARG A 108 -12.24 7.08 -8.16
CA ARG A 108 -12.62 6.58 -6.83
C ARG A 108 -11.45 6.11 -5.97
N GLY A 109 -10.26 5.90 -6.54
CA GLY A 109 -9.13 5.32 -5.80
C GLY A 109 -8.73 6.12 -4.56
N ILE A 110 -8.58 7.44 -4.66
CA ILE A 110 -8.24 8.29 -3.48
C ILE A 110 -9.38 8.29 -2.43
N PRO A 111 -10.65 8.53 -2.79
CA PRO A 111 -11.77 8.37 -1.86
C PRO A 111 -11.83 6.99 -1.18
N LEU A 112 -11.57 5.90 -1.93
CA LEU A 112 -11.56 4.54 -1.39
C LEU A 112 -10.41 4.34 -0.41
N MET A 113 -9.18 4.73 -0.76
CA MET A 113 -8.04 4.66 0.15
C MET A 113 -8.32 5.37 1.48
N ARG A 114 -8.90 6.58 1.42
CA ARG A 114 -9.27 7.35 2.62
C ARG A 114 -10.41 6.73 3.42
N ALA A 115 -11.35 6.05 2.78
CA ALA A 115 -12.47 5.40 3.45
C ALA A 115 -12.07 4.09 4.13
N LEU A 116 -11.05 3.41 3.61
CA LEU A 116 -10.60 2.08 4.05
C LEU A 116 -9.42 2.14 5.04
N THR A 117 -8.91 3.33 5.36
CA THR A 117 -7.76 3.54 6.25
C THR A 117 -8.13 4.41 7.43
N ASP A 118 -7.44 4.19 8.55
CA ASP A 118 -7.59 5.09 9.71
C ASP A 118 -6.87 6.42 9.44
N ARG A 119 -5.72 6.37 8.75
CA ARG A 119 -4.99 7.56 8.30
C ARG A 119 -4.42 7.35 6.90
N ALA A 120 -4.65 8.33 6.02
CA ALA A 120 -4.09 8.37 4.68
C ALA A 120 -3.43 9.74 4.42
N VAL A 121 -2.15 9.70 4.08
CA VAL A 121 -1.36 10.86 3.67
C VAL A 121 -0.88 10.61 2.24
N ILE A 122 -1.07 11.59 1.37
CA ILE A 122 -0.60 11.55 -0.02
C ILE A 122 0.23 12.81 -0.23
N GLU A 123 1.53 12.63 -0.45
CA GLU A 123 2.48 13.70 -0.69
C GLU A 123 3.05 13.54 -2.10
N SER A 124 2.74 14.50 -2.97
CA SER A 124 3.24 14.53 -4.35
C SER A 124 4.10 15.76 -4.53
N ASN A 125 5.32 15.58 -5.04
CA ASN A 125 6.21 16.66 -5.41
C ASN A 125 6.93 16.34 -6.74
N HIS A 126 7.85 17.20 -7.16
CA HIS A 126 8.56 17.03 -8.44
C HIS A 126 9.48 15.78 -8.50
N ALA A 127 9.80 15.17 -7.35
CA ALA A 127 10.65 13.99 -7.26
C ALA A 127 9.83 12.67 -7.21
N GLY A 128 8.51 12.73 -7.14
CA GLY A 128 7.70 11.53 -6.97
C GLY A 128 6.43 11.75 -6.15
N THR A 129 5.76 10.65 -5.86
CA THR A 129 4.66 10.61 -4.91
C THR A 129 4.85 9.54 -3.87
N GLU A 130 4.51 9.86 -2.63
CA GLU A 130 4.42 8.95 -1.50
C GLU A 130 2.96 8.89 -1.02
N VAL A 131 2.39 7.68 -1.03
CA VAL A 131 1.10 7.38 -0.41
C VAL A 131 1.35 6.55 0.83
N ARG A 132 1.05 7.13 1.99
CA ARG A 132 1.17 6.47 3.30
C ARG A 132 -0.21 6.17 3.87
N LEU A 133 -0.48 4.90 4.08
CA LEU A 133 -1.73 4.37 4.59
C LEU A 133 -1.47 3.68 5.94
N GLN A 134 -2.28 3.99 6.95
CA GLN A 134 -2.13 3.40 8.27
C GLN A 134 -3.43 2.79 8.77
N TRP A 135 -3.28 1.67 9.46
CA TRP A 135 -4.33 1.00 10.20
C TRP A 135 -3.87 0.76 11.63
N ASP A 136 -4.70 1.17 12.58
CA ASP A 136 -4.47 1.00 14.01
C ASP A 136 -5.10 -0.31 14.49
N HIS A 137 -4.83 -0.78 15.71
CA HIS A 137 -5.42 -2.00 16.28
C HIS A 137 -5.19 -3.23 15.38
N ILE A 138 -3.94 -3.47 15.04
CA ILE A 138 -3.50 -4.64 14.27
C ILE A 138 -2.77 -5.57 15.23
N ASP A 139 -3.08 -6.86 15.17
CA ASP A 139 -2.37 -7.87 15.96
C ASP A 139 -1.31 -8.56 15.10
N GLN A 140 -0.18 -8.89 15.69
CA GLN A 140 0.86 -9.69 15.03
C GLN A 140 0.59 -11.19 15.17
N ASN A 141 0.86 -11.96 14.12
CA ASN A 141 0.85 -13.41 14.19
C ASN A 141 2.17 -13.88 14.82
N CYS A 142 2.27 -13.78 16.16
CA CYS A 142 3.35 -14.45 16.89
C CYS A 142 3.04 -15.94 16.92
N GLY A 143 3.47 -16.67 15.89
CA GLY A 143 3.27 -18.12 15.79
C GLY A 143 3.52 -18.80 17.12
N SER A 144 2.52 -19.53 17.61
CA SER A 144 2.57 -20.25 18.87
C SER A 144 3.86 -21.06 18.92
N ARG A 145 4.80 -20.69 19.80
CA ARG A 145 5.93 -21.55 20.13
C ARG A 145 5.37 -22.70 20.98
N THR A 146 4.82 -23.71 20.31
CA THR A 146 4.43 -24.98 20.94
C THR A 146 5.67 -25.51 21.66
N THR A 147 5.58 -25.58 22.98
CA THR A 147 6.59 -26.15 23.87
C THR A 147 6.48 -27.66 23.87
#